data_AF-A0A4Y1ZG56-F1
#
_entry.id   AF-A0A4Y1ZG56-F1
#
_cell.length_a   1.000
_cell.length_b   1.000
_cell.length_c   1.000
_cell.angle_alpha   90.00
_cell.angle_beta   90.00
_cell.angle_gamma   90.00
#
_symmetry.space_group_name_H-M   'P 1'
#
loop_
_entity.id
_entity.type
_entity.pdbx_description
1 polymer ?
#
loop_
_entity_poly.entity_id
_entity_poly.type
_entity_poly.pdbx_seq_one_letter_code
_entity_poly.pdbx_strand_id
1 'polypeptide(L)'
;MLRKENIGKFKFYEFLREYHERDRIHNPEANISGEEDIVAILDGQQRLTSLYLALKGTYAYKMPWKRKNSGSAYPERTLYLNLLSSSEEYDMVYDFKFLTQEAADKRDDDHFWFRVGFILDFNEPNEINDFIYDHELNLVEKEKAKFASRALFRLHKAIHDTPCINYYLEKSQELDKVLNIFIRVNSGGEPLSYSDLLLSIATAQWSKRDARKTITTFIDELNNIGDGFNLNKDIVLKTCLVLCDFNDIAFKVDNFDSEAMSKIESCWEDIEQAIRLAVELVASFGFNEKTLTANYVIIPIAYYLFKKGKPAKFCGVLQIH
;
A
#
# COMPACT_ATOMS: atom_id res chain seq x y z
N MET A 1 -2.65 15.50 -18.41
CA MET A 1 -4.05 15.43 -18.87
C MET A 1 -4.11 14.41 -19.99
N LEU A 2 -4.78 13.29 -19.74
CA LEU A 2 -4.96 12.22 -20.72
C LEU A 2 -6.20 12.51 -21.54
N ARG A 3 -6.06 12.47 -22.87
CA ARG A 3 -7.17 12.67 -23.80
C ARG A 3 -7.98 11.38 -23.90
N LYS A 4 -9.28 11.50 -24.12
CA LYS A 4 -10.26 10.39 -24.27
C LYS A 4 -9.74 9.17 -25.03
N GLU A 5 -9.06 9.38 -26.16
CA GLU A 5 -8.51 8.33 -27.03
C GLU A 5 -7.47 7.41 -26.36
N ASN A 6 -6.75 7.92 -25.34
CA ASN A 6 -5.72 7.17 -24.65
C ASN A 6 -6.16 6.69 -23.26
N ILE A 7 -7.31 7.15 -22.74
CA ILE A 7 -7.82 6.75 -21.42
C ILE A 7 -7.93 5.22 -21.32
N GLY A 8 -8.47 4.54 -22.35
CA GLY A 8 -8.63 3.09 -22.36
C GLY A 8 -7.34 2.27 -22.38
N LYS A 9 -6.17 2.91 -22.58
CA LYS A 9 -4.86 2.26 -22.56
C LYS A 9 -4.24 2.19 -21.17
N PHE A 10 -4.82 2.89 -20.20
CA PHE A 10 -4.31 2.96 -18.83
C PHE A 10 -5.31 2.39 -17.84
N LYS A 11 -4.77 1.82 -16.76
CA LYS A 11 -5.52 1.51 -15.55
C LYS A 11 -5.29 2.62 -14.53
N PHE A 12 -6.38 3.12 -13.97
CA PHE A 12 -6.36 4.18 -12.97
C PHE A 12 -6.80 3.61 -11.63
N TYR A 13 -6.20 4.11 -10.57
CA TYR A 13 -6.51 3.72 -9.20
C TYR A 13 -6.75 4.97 -8.37
N GLU A 14 -7.69 4.89 -7.43
CA GLU A 14 -7.94 5.99 -6.50
C GLU A 14 -6.93 5.97 -5.35
N PHE A 15 -6.75 7.12 -4.70
CA PHE A 15 -6.08 7.14 -3.41
C PHE A 15 -6.84 6.29 -2.40
N LEU A 16 -6.10 5.52 -1.61
CA LEU A 16 -6.68 4.73 -0.55
C LEU A 16 -7.23 5.68 0.53
N ARG A 17 -8.55 5.61 0.76
CA ARG A 17 -9.24 6.47 1.73
C ARG A 17 -9.32 5.84 3.12
N GLU A 18 -9.42 4.53 3.16
CA GLU A 18 -9.50 3.74 4.39
C GLU A 18 -8.48 2.61 4.22
N TYR A 19 -7.39 2.66 4.98
CA TYR A 19 -6.40 1.59 4.98
C TYR A 19 -6.76 0.58 6.05
N HIS A 20 -6.77 -0.70 5.68
CA HIS A 20 -6.90 -1.81 6.62
C HIS A 20 -5.86 -2.88 6.31
N GLU A 21 -4.92 -3.10 7.24
CA GLU A 21 -3.74 -3.97 7.04
C GLU A 21 -4.09 -5.41 6.61
N ARG A 22 -5.26 -5.93 7.00
CA ARG A 22 -5.77 -7.24 6.53
C ARG A 22 -6.65 -7.16 5.27
N ASP A 23 -7.73 -6.36 5.34
CA ASP A 23 -8.83 -6.45 4.37
C ASP A 23 -8.75 -5.42 3.25
N ARG A 24 -7.93 -4.38 3.38
CA ARG A 24 -7.89 -3.26 2.43
C ARG A 24 -6.52 -2.58 2.39
N ILE A 25 -5.58 -3.26 1.75
CA ILE A 25 -4.19 -2.79 1.56
C ILE A 25 -3.92 -2.21 0.18
N HIS A 26 -4.81 -2.44 -0.78
CA HIS A 26 -4.62 -2.06 -2.18
C HIS A 26 -5.51 -0.90 -2.59
N ASN A 27 -4.98 -0.02 -3.44
CA ASN A 27 -5.77 1.05 -4.07
C ASN A 27 -6.88 0.44 -4.93
N PRO A 28 -8.15 0.88 -4.79
CA PRO A 28 -9.23 0.42 -5.64
C PRO A 28 -9.07 0.96 -7.07
N GLU A 29 -9.50 0.18 -8.05
CA GLU A 29 -9.57 0.62 -9.46
C GLU A 29 -10.57 1.78 -9.57
N ALA A 30 -10.17 2.87 -10.23
CA ALA A 30 -11.00 4.04 -10.40
C ALA A 30 -12.03 3.81 -11.49
N ASN A 31 -13.29 4.15 -11.21
CA ASN A 31 -14.33 4.15 -12.23
C ASN A 31 -14.29 5.45 -13.02
N ILE A 32 -13.81 5.36 -14.26
CA ILE A 32 -13.60 6.48 -15.19
C ILE A 32 -14.70 6.57 -16.27
N SER A 33 -15.79 5.83 -16.10
CA SER A 33 -16.87 5.76 -17.09
C SER A 33 -17.57 7.11 -17.24
N GLY A 34 -17.56 7.66 -18.45
CA GLY A 34 -18.19 8.95 -18.75
C GLY A 34 -17.28 10.17 -18.63
N GLU A 35 -16.03 9.98 -18.17
CA GLU A 35 -15.04 11.05 -18.09
C GLU A 35 -14.39 11.31 -19.45
N GLU A 36 -14.27 12.58 -19.82
CA GLU A 36 -13.68 12.98 -21.11
C GLU A 36 -12.18 13.32 -20.99
N ASP A 37 -11.79 13.88 -19.85
CA ASP A 37 -10.42 14.29 -19.55
C ASP A 37 -10.05 13.91 -18.12
N ILE A 38 -8.91 13.24 -17.97
CA ILE A 38 -8.43 12.78 -16.66
C ILE A 38 -7.08 13.42 -16.35
N VAL A 39 -6.96 13.97 -15.14
CA VAL A 39 -5.68 14.36 -14.56
C VAL A 39 -5.19 13.22 -13.67
N ALA A 40 -4.30 12.40 -14.22
CA ALA A 40 -3.63 11.37 -13.46
C ALA A 40 -2.40 11.95 -12.75
N ILE A 41 -2.16 11.46 -11.53
CA ILE A 41 -0.99 11.79 -10.73
C ILE A 41 -0.11 10.55 -10.65
N LEU A 42 1.16 10.69 -11.04
CA LEU A 42 2.14 9.63 -10.89
C LEU A 42 2.82 9.79 -9.52
N ASP A 43 2.21 9.18 -8.50
CA ASP A 43 2.77 9.11 -7.14
C ASP A 43 3.72 7.91 -7.05
N GLY A 44 5.03 8.16 -7.11
CA GLY A 44 6.06 7.11 -7.18
C GLY A 44 6.02 6.16 -5.99
N GLN A 45 6.43 6.68 -4.83
CA GLN A 45 6.16 6.09 -3.52
C GLN A 45 4.84 6.68 -3.05
N GLN A 46 3.95 5.87 -2.45
CA GLN A 46 2.56 6.22 -2.05
C GLN A 46 2.42 7.38 -1.03
N ARG A 47 3.22 8.44 -1.13
CA ARG A 47 3.33 9.59 -0.22
C ARG A 47 2.08 10.44 -0.26
N LEU A 48 1.51 10.67 -1.45
CA LEU A 48 0.23 11.38 -1.57
C LEU A 48 -0.91 10.54 -1.01
N THR A 49 -0.83 9.22 -1.14
CA THR A 49 -1.79 8.33 -0.47
C THR A 49 -1.67 8.44 1.05
N SER A 50 -0.46 8.43 1.61
CA SER A 50 -0.23 8.63 3.05
C SER A 50 -0.73 9.99 3.54
N LEU A 51 -0.47 11.06 2.78
CA LEU A 51 -0.95 12.40 3.10
C LEU A 51 -2.48 12.47 3.05
N TYR A 52 -3.10 11.83 2.05
CA TYR A 52 -4.55 11.73 1.95
C TYR A 52 -5.13 10.98 3.16
N LEU A 53 -4.54 9.84 3.54
CA LEU A 53 -4.96 9.07 4.72
C LEU A 53 -4.85 9.89 6.01
N ALA A 54 -3.76 10.65 6.18
CA ALA A 54 -3.55 11.52 7.32
C ALA A 54 -4.61 12.63 7.45
N LEU A 55 -5.00 13.24 6.32
CA LEU A 55 -5.90 14.39 6.31
C LEU A 55 -7.38 14.01 6.21
N LYS A 56 -7.72 12.96 5.45
CA LYS A 56 -9.12 12.64 5.08
C LYS A 56 -9.51 11.20 5.35
N GLY A 57 -8.56 10.33 5.69
CA GLY A 57 -8.78 8.90 5.74
C GLY A 57 -8.69 8.28 7.13
N THR A 58 -8.72 6.94 7.14
CA THR A 58 -8.53 6.11 8.33
C THR A 58 -7.40 5.10 8.13
N TYR A 59 -6.73 4.74 9.22
CA TYR A 59 -5.60 3.82 9.21
C TYR A 59 -5.77 2.72 10.27
N ALA A 60 -6.16 1.53 9.84
CA ALA A 60 -6.39 0.37 10.69
C ALA A 60 -5.24 -0.64 10.59
N TYR A 61 -4.35 -0.61 11.58
CA TYR A 61 -3.29 -1.61 11.78
C TYR A 61 -3.56 -2.48 13.00
N LYS A 62 -2.97 -3.68 12.97
CA LYS A 62 -3.16 -4.74 13.95
C LYS A 62 -2.67 -4.30 15.33
N MET A 63 -3.50 -4.50 16.34
CA MET A 63 -3.08 -4.38 17.73
C MET A 63 -2.18 -5.54 18.14
N PRO A 64 -1.09 -5.27 18.88
CA PRO A 64 -0.30 -6.30 19.52
C PRO A 64 -1.18 -7.25 20.34
N TRP A 65 -0.79 -8.53 20.39
CA TRP A 65 -1.45 -9.57 21.20
C TRP A 65 -2.89 -9.96 20.81
N LYS A 66 -3.52 -9.27 19.85
CA LYS A 66 -4.83 -9.67 19.31
C LYS A 66 -4.68 -10.69 18.17
N ARG A 67 -5.64 -11.61 18.07
CA ARG A 67 -5.70 -12.60 16.98
C ARG A 67 -6.00 -11.92 15.64
N LYS A 68 -5.29 -12.31 14.57
CA LYS A 68 -5.42 -11.75 13.20
C LYS A 68 -6.85 -11.82 12.65
N ASN A 69 -7.62 -12.84 13.04
CA ASN A 69 -8.99 -13.03 12.53
C ASN A 69 -10.05 -12.30 13.37
N SER A 70 -9.68 -11.64 14.48
CA SER A 70 -10.63 -10.87 15.28
C SER A 70 -10.91 -9.52 14.64
N GLY A 71 -12.19 -9.17 14.44
CA GLY A 71 -12.57 -7.84 13.94
C GLY A 71 -12.05 -6.71 14.84
N SER A 72 -12.03 -6.93 16.16
CA SER A 72 -11.48 -5.97 17.12
C SER A 72 -9.95 -5.82 17.09
N ALA A 73 -9.23 -6.55 16.23
CA ALA A 73 -7.77 -6.48 16.18
C ALA A 73 -7.28 -5.27 15.38
N TYR A 74 -8.12 -4.69 14.53
CA TYR A 74 -7.77 -3.61 13.60
C TYR A 74 -8.69 -2.42 13.80
N PRO A 75 -8.62 -1.71 14.93
CA PRO A 75 -9.48 -0.57 15.14
C PRO A 75 -9.10 0.56 14.17
N GLU A 76 -10.11 1.24 13.65
CA GLU A 76 -9.93 2.39 12.78
C GLU A 76 -9.37 3.57 13.58
N ARG A 77 -8.39 4.24 12.99
CA ARG A 77 -7.71 5.38 13.60
C ARG A 77 -7.62 6.53 12.63
N THR A 78 -7.62 7.75 13.15
CA THR A 78 -7.34 8.97 12.37
C THR A 78 -6.13 9.67 12.96
N LEU A 79 -5.49 10.55 12.19
CA LEU A 79 -4.31 11.26 12.65
C LEU A 79 -4.70 12.42 13.56
N TYR A 80 -4.06 12.49 14.73
CA TYR A 80 -4.20 13.55 15.70
C TYR A 80 -2.86 14.23 15.97
N LEU A 81 -2.92 15.50 16.34
CA LEU A 81 -1.82 16.32 16.83
C LEU A 81 -2.08 16.67 18.30
N ASN A 82 -1.11 16.46 19.19
CA ASN A 82 -1.22 16.95 20.55
C ASN A 82 -1.02 18.47 20.63
N LEU A 83 -1.93 19.17 21.29
CA LEU A 83 -1.86 20.62 21.49
C LEU A 83 -1.35 21.06 22.87
N LEU A 84 -1.16 20.17 23.84
CA LEU A 84 -0.78 20.55 25.20
C LEU A 84 0.68 20.27 25.56
N SER A 85 1.35 19.36 24.86
CA SER A 85 2.77 19.06 25.10
C SER A 85 3.53 18.80 23.79
N SER A 86 4.86 18.95 23.86
CA SER A 86 5.76 18.57 22.77
C SER A 86 5.91 17.05 22.69
N SER A 87 6.42 16.56 21.56
CA SER A 87 6.78 15.15 21.46
C SER A 87 7.83 14.75 22.51
N GLU A 88 7.73 13.51 22.98
CA GLU A 88 8.76 12.88 23.81
C GLU A 88 9.98 12.44 22.97
N GLU A 89 9.83 12.37 21.64
CA GLU A 89 10.91 12.04 20.72
C GLU A 89 11.85 13.24 20.53
N TYR A 90 13.15 13.05 20.82
CA TYR A 90 14.16 14.12 20.86
C TYR A 90 14.27 14.96 19.58
N ASP A 91 14.01 14.35 18.42
CA ASP A 91 14.12 15.02 17.11
C ASP A 91 12.79 15.60 16.60
N MET A 92 11.69 15.46 17.36
CA MET A 92 10.36 15.90 16.96
C MET A 92 9.83 16.94 17.95
N VAL A 93 9.32 18.06 17.43
CA VAL A 93 8.70 19.10 18.28
C VAL A 93 7.22 18.80 18.54
N TYR A 94 6.53 18.21 17.56
CA TYR A 94 5.09 17.96 17.58
C TYR A 94 4.79 16.47 17.68
N ASP A 95 3.84 16.11 18.54
CA ASP A 95 3.40 14.73 18.71
C ASP A 95 2.21 14.42 17.79
N PHE A 96 2.44 13.60 16.77
CA PHE A 96 1.41 13.11 15.87
C PHE A 96 1.15 11.63 16.11
N LYS A 97 -0.11 11.25 16.34
CA LYS A 97 -0.49 9.84 16.56
C LYS A 97 -1.75 9.46 15.82
N PHE A 98 -1.76 8.25 15.27
CA PHE A 98 -3.00 7.61 14.84
C PHE A 98 -3.73 7.07 16.06
N LEU A 99 -4.92 7.60 16.35
CA LEU A 99 -5.71 7.23 17.52
C LEU A 99 -7.14 6.84 17.11
N THR A 100 -7.74 5.96 17.91
CA THR A 100 -9.20 5.74 17.87
C THR A 100 -9.89 6.96 18.48
N GLN A 101 -11.16 7.17 18.14
CA GLN A 101 -11.93 8.27 18.74
C GLN A 101 -11.92 8.18 20.28
N GLU A 102 -12.19 6.99 20.83
CA GLU A 102 -12.16 6.75 22.28
C GLU A 102 -10.81 7.06 22.94
N ALA A 103 -9.70 6.90 22.23
CA ALA A 103 -8.37 7.23 22.75
C ALA A 103 -8.08 8.73 22.67
N ALA A 104 -8.52 9.40 21.61
CA ALA A 104 -8.37 10.83 21.43
C ALA A 104 -9.26 11.65 22.40
N ASP A 105 -10.43 11.12 22.77
CA ASP A 105 -11.36 11.76 23.70
C ASP A 105 -10.87 11.75 25.16
N LYS A 106 -9.85 10.95 25.48
CA LYS A 106 -9.24 10.95 26.81
C LYS A 106 -8.44 12.23 26.99
N ARG A 107 -8.89 13.05 27.94
CA ARG A 107 -8.21 14.28 28.35
C ARG A 107 -7.39 14.02 29.60
N ASP A 108 -6.16 14.50 29.57
CA ASP A 108 -5.30 14.65 30.74
C ASP A 108 -4.60 16.01 30.67
N ASP A 109 -3.76 16.31 31.66
CA ASP A 109 -3.12 17.63 31.76
C ASP A 109 -2.19 17.92 30.58
N ASP A 110 -1.66 16.90 29.91
CA ASP A 110 -0.62 17.00 28.88
C ASP A 110 -1.12 16.64 27.47
N HIS A 111 -2.36 16.18 27.34
CA HIS A 111 -2.92 15.75 26.06
C HIS A 111 -4.25 16.43 25.72
N PHE A 112 -4.23 17.13 24.59
CA PHE A 112 -5.44 17.51 23.86
C PHE A 112 -5.23 17.14 22.39
N TRP A 113 -5.94 16.12 21.94
CA TRP A 113 -5.79 15.57 20.60
C TRP A 113 -6.65 16.32 19.60
N PHE A 114 -6.01 17.15 18.78
CA PHE A 114 -6.64 17.79 17.63
C PHE A 114 -6.63 16.87 16.42
N ARG A 115 -7.80 16.54 15.88
CA ARG A 115 -7.90 15.73 14.65
C ARG A 115 -7.34 16.53 13.48
N VAL A 116 -6.23 16.09 12.91
CA VAL A 116 -5.46 16.83 11.90
C VAL A 116 -6.31 17.20 10.70
N GLY A 117 -7.21 16.31 10.27
CA GLY A 117 -8.09 16.56 9.13
C GLY A 117 -8.98 17.79 9.22
N PHE A 118 -9.37 18.22 10.43
CA PHE A 118 -10.20 19.41 10.63
C PHE A 118 -9.48 20.71 10.24
N ILE A 119 -8.16 20.70 10.10
CA ILE A 119 -7.42 21.87 9.62
C ILE A 119 -7.83 22.27 8.18
N LEU A 120 -8.37 21.33 7.41
CA LEU A 120 -8.84 21.60 6.04
C LEU A 120 -10.07 22.51 6.03
N ASP A 121 -10.86 22.51 7.10
CA ASP A 121 -12.07 23.32 7.22
C ASP A 121 -11.78 24.74 7.70
N PHE A 122 -10.54 25.01 8.14
CA PHE A 122 -10.09 26.34 8.58
C PHE A 122 -9.58 27.11 7.35
N ASN A 123 -10.48 27.87 6.72
CA ASN A 123 -10.19 28.70 5.57
C ASN A 123 -9.39 29.96 5.96
N GLU A 124 -9.63 30.51 7.14
CA GLU A 124 -9.01 31.73 7.62
C GLU A 124 -8.30 31.53 8.97
N PRO A 125 -7.17 32.23 9.24
CA PRO A 125 -6.40 32.02 10.46
C PRO A 125 -7.12 32.43 11.76
N ASN A 126 -8.19 33.23 11.69
CA ASN A 126 -9.05 33.58 12.84
C ASN A 126 -9.82 32.36 13.38
N GLU A 127 -10.20 31.41 12.53
CA GLU A 127 -10.92 30.20 12.95
C GLU A 127 -10.08 29.33 13.90
N ILE A 128 -8.74 29.46 13.83
CA ILE A 128 -7.84 28.86 14.82
C ILE A 128 -8.05 29.47 16.21
N ASN A 129 -8.24 30.79 16.29
CA ASN A 129 -8.49 31.45 17.57
C ASN A 129 -9.86 31.04 18.10
N ASP A 130 -10.89 31.00 17.25
CA ASP A 130 -12.23 30.55 17.63
C ASP A 130 -12.18 29.12 18.19
N PHE A 131 -11.47 28.22 17.52
CA PHE A 131 -11.23 26.86 18.01
C PHE A 131 -10.56 26.83 19.40
N ILE A 132 -9.54 27.66 19.63
CA ILE A 132 -8.84 27.74 20.92
C ILE A 132 -9.79 28.21 22.03
N TYR A 133 -10.65 29.19 21.76
CA TYR A 133 -11.63 29.69 22.72
C TYR A 133 -12.75 28.67 22.99
N ASP A 134 -13.32 28.09 21.94
CA ASP A 134 -14.43 27.13 22.02
C ASP A 134 -14.05 25.86 22.79
N HIS A 135 -12.77 25.49 22.76
CA HIS A 135 -12.24 24.32 23.47
C HIS A 135 -11.53 24.67 24.78
N GLU A 136 -11.65 25.92 25.26
CA GLU A 136 -11.07 26.40 26.51
C GLU A 136 -9.53 26.26 26.59
N LEU A 137 -8.86 26.12 25.44
CA LEU A 137 -7.40 26.01 25.34
C LEU A 137 -6.69 27.32 25.69
N ASN A 138 -7.42 28.42 25.78
CA ASN A 138 -6.92 29.70 26.31
C ASN A 138 -6.89 29.75 27.85
N LEU A 139 -7.57 28.83 28.54
CA LEU A 139 -7.67 28.80 30.01
C LEU A 139 -6.61 27.91 30.68
N VAL A 140 -5.90 27.08 29.90
CA VAL A 140 -4.80 26.25 30.39
C VAL A 140 -3.57 27.10 30.75
N GLU A 141 -2.52 26.46 31.28
CA GLU A 141 -1.25 27.13 31.57
C GLU A 141 -0.74 27.92 30.35
N LYS A 142 -0.27 29.15 30.60
CA LYS A 142 0.13 30.11 29.56
C LYS A 142 1.07 29.54 28.49
N GLU A 143 2.03 28.69 28.88
CA GLU A 143 2.96 28.08 27.92
C GLU A 143 2.29 27.00 27.06
N LYS A 144 1.37 26.22 27.62
CA LYS A 144 0.55 25.24 26.88
C LYS A 144 -0.39 25.94 25.91
N ALA A 145 -1.07 27.00 26.34
CA ALA A 145 -1.93 27.82 25.47
C ALA A 145 -1.15 28.42 24.27
N LYS A 146 0.05 28.96 24.53
CA LYS A 146 0.95 29.44 23.46
C LYS A 146 1.44 28.31 22.56
N PHE A 147 1.68 27.11 23.09
CA PHE A 147 2.08 25.96 22.29
C PHE A 147 0.96 25.53 21.36
N ALA A 148 -0.26 25.32 21.88
CA ALA A 148 -1.46 24.99 21.10
C ALA A 148 -1.67 25.96 19.94
N SER A 149 -1.64 27.27 20.23
CA SER A 149 -1.77 28.32 19.22
C SER A 149 -0.70 28.20 18.13
N ARG A 150 0.58 28.14 18.53
CA ARG A 150 1.70 28.01 17.57
C ARG A 150 1.62 26.73 16.74
N ALA A 151 1.19 25.63 17.34
CA ALA A 151 1.04 24.34 16.68
C ALA A 151 -0.03 24.41 15.59
N LEU A 152 -1.22 24.92 15.90
CA LEU A 152 -2.32 25.07 14.94
C LEU A 152 -1.99 26.07 13.83
N PHE A 153 -1.42 27.24 14.15
CA PHE A 153 -0.99 28.21 13.13
C PHE A 153 0.05 27.62 12.17
N ARG A 154 1.01 26.83 12.69
CA ARG A 154 2.01 26.17 11.85
C ARG A 154 1.41 25.07 11.00
N LEU A 155 0.50 24.27 11.54
CA LEU A 155 -0.20 23.24 10.79
C LEU A 155 -1.03 23.86 9.66
N HIS A 156 -1.82 24.89 9.98
CA HIS A 156 -2.60 25.65 8.99
C HIS A 156 -1.71 26.19 7.87
N LYS A 157 -0.65 26.91 8.23
CA LYS A 157 0.31 27.45 7.26
C LYS A 157 0.98 26.36 6.41
N ALA A 158 1.30 25.20 6.99
CA ALA A 158 1.92 24.10 6.26
C ALA A 158 0.98 23.48 5.22
N ILE A 159 -0.33 23.46 5.49
CA ILE A 159 -1.35 22.85 4.64
C ILE A 159 -1.89 23.84 3.59
N HIS A 160 -2.15 25.09 3.97
CA HIS A 160 -2.82 26.08 3.12
C HIS A 160 -1.85 27.02 2.38
N ASP A 161 -0.79 27.47 3.04
CA ASP A 161 0.07 28.54 2.49
C ASP A 161 1.38 28.04 1.90
N THR A 162 1.92 26.94 2.43
CA THR A 162 3.29 26.49 2.10
C THR A 162 3.25 25.58 0.87
N PRO A 163 3.85 25.97 -0.26
CA PRO A 163 3.93 25.11 -1.44
C PRO A 163 4.98 24.01 -1.20
N CYS A 164 4.57 22.92 -0.55
CA CYS A 164 5.44 21.81 -0.20
C CYS A 164 5.52 20.72 -1.28
N ILE A 165 4.60 20.73 -2.25
CA ILE A 165 4.53 19.73 -3.32
C ILE A 165 5.18 20.27 -4.58
N ASN A 166 6.35 19.71 -4.92
CA ASN A 166 6.96 19.91 -6.23
C ASN A 166 6.39 18.91 -7.21
N TYR A 167 5.81 19.40 -8.32
CA TYR A 167 5.27 18.56 -9.38
C TYR A 167 5.76 19.02 -10.75
N TYR A 168 5.81 18.08 -11.69
CA TYR A 168 6.13 18.35 -13.08
C TYR A 168 5.01 17.81 -13.96
N LEU A 169 4.49 18.65 -14.85
CA LEU A 169 3.46 18.24 -15.80
C LEU A 169 4.09 17.54 -17.00
N GLU A 170 3.96 16.22 -17.05
CA GLU A 170 4.28 15.45 -18.26
C GLU A 170 3.11 15.51 -19.25
N LYS A 171 3.42 15.86 -20.50
CA LYS A 171 2.44 16.00 -21.58
C LYS A 171 2.38 14.77 -22.49
N SER A 172 3.46 13.99 -22.56
CA SER A 172 3.48 12.73 -23.29
C SER A 172 2.54 11.73 -22.64
N GLN A 173 1.86 10.95 -23.48
CA GLN A 173 0.96 9.88 -23.07
C GLN A 173 1.54 8.51 -23.45
N GLU A 174 2.84 8.44 -23.76
CA GLU A 174 3.55 7.19 -24.04
C GLU A 174 3.83 6.44 -22.74
N LEU A 175 3.36 5.19 -22.67
CA LEU A 175 3.46 4.34 -21.51
C LEU A 175 4.92 4.11 -21.06
N ASP A 176 5.82 3.88 -22.01
CA ASP A 176 7.25 3.70 -21.74
C ASP A 176 7.89 4.93 -21.11
N LYS A 177 7.48 6.12 -21.53
CA LYS A 177 7.97 7.37 -20.94
C LYS A 177 7.46 7.55 -19.52
N VAL A 178 6.18 7.25 -19.27
CA VAL A 178 5.59 7.29 -17.92
C VAL A 178 6.30 6.30 -17.00
N LEU A 179 6.57 5.08 -17.46
CA LEU A 179 7.32 4.06 -16.72
C LEU A 179 8.75 4.53 -16.39
N ASN A 180 9.47 5.10 -17.36
CA ASN A 180 10.82 5.62 -17.13
C ASN A 180 10.84 6.77 -16.11
N ILE A 181 9.84 7.66 -16.15
CA ILE A 181 9.68 8.71 -15.14
C ILE A 181 9.42 8.08 -13.76
N PHE A 182 8.54 7.09 -13.68
CA PHE A 182 8.24 6.39 -12.44
C PHE A 182 9.50 5.77 -11.81
N ILE A 183 10.30 5.06 -12.60
CA ILE A 183 11.57 4.47 -12.14
C ILE A 183 12.52 5.56 -11.64
N ARG A 184 12.69 6.63 -12.42
CA ARG A 184 13.62 7.71 -12.11
C ARG A 184 13.26 8.46 -10.82
N VAL A 185 11.98 8.80 -10.64
CA VAL A 185 11.49 9.51 -9.44
C VAL A 185 11.72 8.68 -8.18
N ASN A 186 11.48 7.37 -8.24
CA ASN A 186 11.70 6.49 -7.09
C ASN A 186 13.19 6.24 -6.80
N SER A 187 14.06 6.20 -7.83
CA SER A 187 15.50 5.97 -7.66
C SER A 187 16.23 7.07 -6.87
N GLY A 188 15.64 8.28 -6.77
CA GLY A 188 16.17 9.37 -5.94
C GLY A 188 15.76 9.30 -4.46
N GLY A 189 14.92 8.33 -4.07
CA GLY A 189 14.43 8.10 -2.71
C GLY A 189 14.75 6.69 -2.21
N GLU A 190 13.76 5.98 -1.65
CA GLU A 190 13.88 4.53 -1.38
C GLU A 190 13.78 3.78 -2.73
N PRO A 191 14.80 3.01 -3.13
CA PRO A 191 14.79 2.30 -4.40
C PRO A 191 13.57 1.39 -4.51
N LEU A 192 12.88 1.41 -5.65
CA LEU A 192 11.86 0.40 -5.94
C LEU A 192 12.50 -0.99 -5.85
N SER A 193 11.80 -1.92 -5.21
CA SER A 193 12.19 -3.32 -5.35
C SER A 193 12.11 -3.69 -6.83
N TYR A 194 12.99 -4.56 -7.27
CA TYR A 194 13.00 -5.02 -8.66
C TYR A 194 11.63 -5.59 -9.09
N SER A 195 10.91 -6.23 -8.17
CA SER A 195 9.58 -6.77 -8.40
C SER A 195 8.51 -5.70 -8.60
N ASP A 196 8.70 -4.49 -8.05
CA ASP A 196 7.81 -3.34 -8.30
C ASP A 196 7.96 -2.86 -9.74
N LEU A 197 9.20 -2.84 -10.23
CA LEU A 197 9.50 -2.54 -11.63
C LEU A 197 8.88 -3.59 -12.55
N LEU A 198 9.07 -4.87 -12.24
CA LEU A 198 8.45 -5.96 -13.02
C LEU A 198 6.95 -5.89 -13.04
N LEU A 199 6.31 -5.66 -11.90
CA LEU A 199 4.86 -5.54 -11.84
C LEU A 199 4.38 -4.35 -12.68
N SER A 200 5.15 -3.26 -12.71
CA SER A 200 4.86 -2.10 -13.55
C SER A 200 4.98 -2.42 -15.05
N ILE A 201 6.02 -3.16 -15.45
CA ILE A 201 6.20 -3.64 -16.83
C ILE A 201 5.08 -4.62 -17.21
N ALA A 202 4.77 -5.59 -16.34
CA ALA A 202 3.69 -6.55 -16.57
C ALA A 202 2.34 -5.86 -16.73
N THR A 203 2.05 -4.85 -15.90
CA THR A 203 0.82 -4.03 -16.00
C THR A 203 0.74 -3.29 -17.33
N ALA A 204 1.89 -2.88 -17.88
CA ALA A 204 1.98 -2.19 -19.15
C ALA A 204 1.86 -3.13 -20.37
N GLN A 205 2.35 -4.36 -20.26
CA GLN A 205 2.48 -5.28 -21.40
C GLN A 205 1.40 -6.37 -21.46
N TRP A 206 0.77 -6.74 -20.35
CA TRP A 206 -0.33 -7.71 -20.35
C TRP A 206 -1.55 -7.11 -21.01
N SER A 207 -2.13 -7.86 -21.95
CA SER A 207 -3.21 -7.37 -22.82
C SER A 207 -4.58 -7.99 -22.51
N LYS A 208 -4.59 -9.18 -21.93
CA LYS A 208 -5.80 -9.96 -21.63
C LYS A 208 -6.23 -9.81 -20.18
N ARG A 209 -5.29 -9.52 -19.27
CA ARG A 209 -5.52 -9.43 -17.82
C ARG A 209 -4.83 -8.21 -17.22
N ASP A 210 -5.42 -7.68 -16.15
CA ASP A 210 -4.74 -6.69 -15.31
C ASP A 210 -3.69 -7.43 -14.47
N ALA A 211 -2.42 -7.32 -14.86
CA ALA A 211 -1.31 -7.99 -14.18
C ALA A 211 -1.21 -7.61 -12.70
N ARG A 212 -1.34 -6.31 -12.39
CA ARG A 212 -1.28 -5.81 -11.02
C ARG A 212 -2.33 -6.47 -10.16
N LYS A 213 -3.61 -6.37 -10.57
CA LYS A 213 -4.74 -6.94 -9.83
C LYS A 213 -4.64 -8.46 -9.72
N THR A 214 -4.28 -9.13 -10.82
CA THR A 214 -4.18 -10.60 -10.86
C THR A 214 -3.12 -11.10 -9.89
N ILE A 215 -1.91 -10.52 -9.94
CA ILE A 215 -0.80 -10.94 -9.09
C ILE A 215 -1.07 -10.60 -7.62
N THR A 216 -1.57 -9.39 -7.31
CA THR A 216 -1.84 -9.01 -5.91
C THR A 216 -2.96 -9.87 -5.30
N THR A 217 -4.04 -10.09 -6.04
CA THR A 217 -5.14 -10.96 -5.57
C THR A 217 -4.65 -12.38 -5.33
N PHE A 218 -3.77 -12.90 -6.20
CA PHE A 218 -3.20 -14.22 -6.03
C PHE A 218 -2.29 -14.31 -4.80
N ILE A 219 -1.47 -13.29 -4.54
CA ILE A 219 -0.66 -13.23 -3.32
C ILE A 219 -1.54 -13.21 -2.07
N ASP A 220 -2.60 -12.41 -2.07
CA ASP A 220 -3.57 -12.35 -0.96
C ASP A 220 -4.22 -13.72 -0.72
N GLU A 221 -4.60 -14.41 -1.79
CA GLU A 221 -5.13 -15.77 -1.73
C GLU A 221 -4.13 -16.74 -1.09
N LEU A 222 -2.89 -16.77 -1.59
CA LEU A 222 -1.85 -17.66 -1.07
C LEU A 222 -1.55 -17.41 0.41
N ASN A 223 -1.54 -16.13 0.83
CA ASN A 223 -1.30 -15.74 2.22
C ASN A 223 -2.44 -16.09 3.17
N ASN A 224 -3.62 -16.46 2.63
CA ASN A 224 -4.76 -16.94 3.39
C ASN A 224 -4.88 -18.48 3.43
N ILE A 225 -3.95 -19.22 2.79
CA ILE A 225 -3.92 -20.69 2.86
C ILE A 225 -3.44 -21.15 4.25
N GLY A 226 -4.16 -22.10 4.86
CA GLY A 226 -3.81 -22.69 6.15
C GLY A 226 -3.80 -21.66 7.29
N ASP A 227 -2.73 -21.67 8.10
CA ASP A 227 -2.49 -20.67 9.16
C ASP A 227 -1.87 -19.36 8.64
N GLY A 228 -1.80 -19.21 7.32
CA GLY A 228 -1.31 -18.03 6.62
C GLY A 228 0.20 -18.03 6.37
N PHE A 229 0.58 -17.25 5.35
CA PHE A 229 1.97 -17.05 4.93
C PHE A 229 2.27 -15.54 4.80
N ASN A 230 3.56 -15.22 4.62
CA ASN A 230 4.03 -13.87 4.31
C ASN A 230 4.76 -13.88 2.96
N LEU A 231 4.06 -14.33 1.94
CA LEU A 231 4.51 -14.29 0.54
C LEU A 231 4.30 -12.89 -0.01
N ASN A 232 5.24 -12.45 -0.83
CA ASN A 232 5.19 -11.16 -1.49
C ASN A 232 5.25 -11.34 -3.03
N LYS A 233 5.16 -10.22 -3.76
CA LYS A 233 5.25 -10.24 -5.22
C LYS A 233 6.59 -10.78 -5.74
N ASP A 234 7.67 -10.62 -4.98
CA ASP A 234 8.99 -11.11 -5.37
C ASP A 234 8.99 -12.62 -5.59
N ILE A 235 8.44 -13.38 -4.64
CA ILE A 235 8.43 -14.84 -4.78
C ILE A 235 7.56 -15.28 -5.95
N VAL A 236 6.37 -14.69 -6.13
CA VAL A 236 5.47 -15.05 -7.22
C VAL A 236 6.10 -14.75 -8.58
N LEU A 237 6.67 -13.56 -8.74
CA LEU A 237 7.33 -13.16 -10.00
C LEU A 237 8.59 -13.99 -10.29
N LYS A 238 9.41 -14.32 -9.28
CA LYS A 238 10.53 -15.26 -9.47
C LYS A 238 10.04 -16.65 -9.86
N THR A 239 8.94 -17.10 -9.28
CA THR A 239 8.40 -18.43 -9.61
C THR A 239 7.90 -18.44 -11.05
N CYS A 240 7.26 -17.38 -11.53
CA CYS A 240 6.90 -17.23 -12.94
C CYS A 240 8.12 -17.41 -13.86
N LEU A 241 9.25 -16.76 -13.54
CA LEU A 241 10.49 -16.92 -14.31
C LEU A 241 10.99 -18.37 -14.36
N VAL A 242 11.00 -19.03 -13.21
CA VAL A 242 11.52 -20.39 -13.08
C VAL A 242 10.62 -21.39 -13.80
N LEU A 243 9.30 -21.27 -13.67
CA LEU A 243 8.33 -22.20 -14.27
C LEU A 243 8.28 -22.06 -15.80
N CYS A 244 8.51 -20.86 -16.33
CA CYS A 244 8.58 -20.61 -17.76
C CYS A 244 9.95 -20.92 -18.40
N ASP A 245 10.89 -21.54 -17.66
CA ASP A 245 12.24 -21.90 -18.11
C ASP A 245 13.04 -20.71 -18.68
N PHE A 246 12.92 -19.53 -18.08
CA PHE A 246 13.80 -18.41 -18.47
C PHE A 246 15.24 -18.71 -18.03
N ASN A 247 16.19 -18.65 -18.97
CA ASN A 247 17.59 -19.02 -18.74
C ASN A 247 18.31 -18.09 -17.75
N ASP A 248 17.89 -16.83 -17.66
CA ASP A 248 18.39 -15.89 -16.67
C ASP A 248 17.29 -15.57 -15.65
N ILE A 249 17.35 -16.30 -14.54
CA ILE A 249 16.47 -16.11 -13.37
C ILE A 249 16.97 -14.94 -12.52
N ALA A 250 18.16 -14.39 -12.83
CA ALA A 250 18.58 -13.15 -12.22
C ALA A 250 17.63 -12.04 -12.65
N PHE A 251 17.21 -11.27 -11.66
CA PHE A 251 16.30 -10.16 -11.82
C PHE A 251 17.01 -9.00 -12.56
N LYS A 252 17.03 -9.05 -13.89
CA LYS A 252 17.49 -8.00 -14.80
C LYS A 252 16.40 -7.60 -15.78
N VAL A 253 16.23 -6.30 -16.00
CA VAL A 253 15.15 -5.73 -16.83
C VAL A 253 15.15 -6.35 -18.23
N ASP A 254 16.35 -6.67 -18.74
CA ASP A 254 16.57 -7.31 -20.03
C ASP A 254 15.92 -8.70 -20.15
N ASN A 255 15.61 -9.37 -19.04
CA ASN A 255 14.98 -10.70 -19.03
C ASN A 255 13.44 -10.64 -19.09
N PHE A 256 12.87 -9.44 -19.13
CA PHE A 256 11.43 -9.17 -19.08
C PHE A 256 11.00 -8.22 -20.19
N ASP A 257 11.38 -8.59 -21.42
CA ASP A 257 10.85 -7.99 -22.62
C ASP A 257 9.38 -8.40 -22.87
N SER A 258 8.79 -7.85 -23.93
CA SER A 258 7.40 -8.12 -24.29
C SER A 258 7.12 -9.59 -24.61
N GLU A 259 8.12 -10.33 -25.10
CA GLU A 259 7.98 -11.76 -25.38
C GLU A 259 7.90 -12.56 -24.06
N ALA A 260 8.78 -12.23 -23.11
CA ALA A 260 8.77 -12.84 -21.79
C ALA A 260 7.44 -12.60 -21.06
N MET A 261 6.95 -11.36 -21.05
CA MET A 261 5.66 -11.05 -20.41
C MET A 261 4.47 -11.72 -21.11
N SER A 262 4.47 -11.78 -22.44
CA SER A 262 3.43 -12.50 -23.18
C SER A 262 3.43 -14.00 -22.87
N LYS A 263 4.62 -14.60 -22.70
CA LYS A 263 4.75 -16.01 -22.31
C LYS A 263 4.17 -16.23 -20.90
N ILE A 264 4.55 -15.40 -19.93
CA ILE A 264 4.02 -15.49 -18.56
C ILE A 264 2.49 -15.31 -18.55
N GLU A 265 1.95 -14.33 -19.26
CA GLU A 265 0.50 -14.11 -19.36
C GLU A 265 -0.22 -15.35 -19.94
N SER A 266 0.35 -15.95 -20.99
CA SER A 266 -0.23 -17.14 -21.63
C SER A 266 -0.21 -18.40 -20.77
N CYS A 267 0.80 -18.56 -19.92
CA CYS A 267 0.96 -19.70 -19.02
C CYS A 267 0.42 -19.44 -17.60
N TRP A 268 -0.18 -18.27 -17.35
CA TRP A 268 -0.51 -17.82 -16.00
C TRP A 268 -1.38 -18.82 -15.22
N GLU A 269 -2.39 -19.41 -15.84
CA GLU A 269 -3.28 -20.37 -15.17
C GLU A 269 -2.52 -21.62 -14.69
N ASP A 270 -1.53 -22.06 -15.46
CA ASP A 270 -0.69 -23.19 -15.09
C ASP A 270 0.27 -22.85 -13.96
N ILE A 271 0.83 -21.65 -13.99
CA ILE A 271 1.72 -21.11 -12.96
C ILE A 271 0.95 -20.95 -11.64
N GLU A 272 -0.22 -20.30 -11.68
CA GLU A 272 -1.10 -20.07 -10.54
C GLU A 272 -1.42 -21.38 -9.83
N GLN A 273 -1.86 -22.39 -10.59
CA GLN A 273 -2.20 -23.70 -10.03
C GLN A 273 -0.99 -24.41 -9.41
N ALA A 274 0.19 -24.35 -10.06
CA ALA A 274 1.39 -24.99 -9.54
C ALA A 274 1.87 -24.34 -8.24
N ILE A 275 1.83 -23.01 -8.15
CA ILE A 275 2.18 -22.27 -6.94
C ILE A 275 1.16 -22.55 -5.83
N ARG A 276 -0.15 -22.51 -6.14
CA ARG A 276 -1.21 -22.82 -5.17
C ARG A 276 -1.01 -24.20 -4.55
N LEU A 277 -0.82 -25.24 -5.37
CA LEU A 277 -0.57 -26.60 -4.89
C LEU A 277 0.71 -26.71 -4.06
N ALA A 278 1.77 -25.97 -4.42
CA ALA A 278 3.00 -25.97 -3.63
C ALA A 278 2.79 -25.37 -2.25
N VAL A 279 2.05 -24.25 -2.15
CA VAL A 279 1.73 -23.60 -0.87
C VAL A 279 0.79 -24.49 -0.04
N GLU A 280 -0.24 -25.09 -0.64
CA GLU A 280 -1.13 -26.05 0.04
C GLU A 280 -0.36 -27.27 0.58
N LEU A 281 0.59 -27.80 -0.19
CA LEU A 281 1.44 -28.90 0.25
C LEU A 281 2.30 -28.50 1.44
N VAL A 282 2.95 -27.33 1.38
CA VAL A 282 3.75 -26.80 2.48
C VAL A 282 2.89 -26.58 3.73
N ALA A 283 1.67 -26.04 3.57
CA ALA A 283 0.72 -25.87 4.65
C ALA A 283 0.28 -27.21 5.27
N SER A 284 0.08 -28.25 4.45
CA SER A 284 -0.31 -29.59 4.92
C SER A 284 0.75 -30.25 5.81
N PHE A 285 2.02 -29.85 5.68
CA PHE A 285 3.10 -30.27 6.58
C PHE A 285 3.19 -29.44 7.87
N GLY A 286 2.24 -28.53 8.12
CA GLY A 286 2.20 -27.69 9.32
C GLY A 286 3.08 -26.43 9.24
N PHE A 287 3.58 -26.08 8.06
CA PHE A 287 4.32 -24.83 7.87
C PHE A 287 3.36 -23.63 7.71
N ASN A 288 3.77 -22.49 8.24
CA ASN A 288 3.07 -21.20 8.14
C ASN A 288 4.09 -20.05 8.16
N GLU A 289 3.61 -18.81 8.17
CA GLU A 289 4.43 -17.59 8.25
C GLU A 289 5.55 -17.64 9.31
N LYS A 290 5.30 -18.25 10.48
CA LYS A 290 6.27 -18.27 11.59
C LYS A 290 7.27 -19.41 11.51
N THR A 291 6.91 -20.51 10.86
CA THR A 291 7.72 -21.74 10.82
C THR A 291 8.44 -21.92 9.50
N LEU A 292 7.97 -21.31 8.41
CA LEU A 292 8.65 -21.32 7.13
C LEU A 292 9.79 -20.30 7.13
N THR A 293 11.02 -20.78 7.34
CA THR A 293 12.21 -19.93 7.47
C THR A 293 12.59 -19.18 6.19
N ALA A 294 12.23 -19.73 5.02
CA ALA A 294 12.51 -19.11 3.74
C ALA A 294 11.37 -19.39 2.73
N ASN A 295 10.68 -18.33 2.32
CA ASN A 295 9.59 -18.43 1.34
C ASN A 295 10.06 -19.07 0.03
N TYR A 296 11.30 -18.83 -0.40
CA TYR A 296 11.84 -19.32 -1.68
C TYR A 296 11.88 -20.86 -1.81
N VAL A 297 11.71 -21.61 -0.71
CA VAL A 297 11.57 -23.08 -0.74
C VAL A 297 10.35 -23.53 -1.54
N ILE A 298 9.33 -22.67 -1.69
CA ILE A 298 8.13 -22.95 -2.49
C ILE A 298 8.47 -23.07 -3.99
N ILE A 299 9.48 -22.34 -4.48
CA ILE A 299 9.85 -22.30 -5.91
C ILE A 299 10.17 -23.68 -6.48
N PRO A 300 11.14 -24.46 -5.95
CA PRO A 300 11.45 -25.78 -6.49
C PRO A 300 10.28 -26.77 -6.40
N ILE A 301 9.41 -26.65 -5.38
CA ILE A 301 8.21 -27.47 -5.23
C ILE A 301 7.21 -27.15 -6.36
N ALA A 302 6.92 -25.86 -6.56
CA ALA A 302 6.04 -25.39 -7.63
C ALA A 302 6.58 -25.82 -9.01
N TYR A 303 7.88 -25.69 -9.24
CA TYR A 303 8.51 -26.12 -10.49
C TYR A 303 8.36 -27.64 -10.72
N TYR A 304 8.59 -28.47 -9.70
CA TYR A 304 8.39 -29.91 -9.79
C TYR A 304 6.94 -30.27 -10.13
N LEU A 305 5.97 -29.65 -9.45
CA LEU A 305 4.55 -29.86 -9.68
C LEU A 305 4.11 -29.42 -11.08
N PHE A 306 4.67 -28.30 -11.56
CA PHE A 306 4.45 -27.78 -12.91
C PHE A 306 4.93 -28.77 -13.98
N LYS A 307 6.16 -29.30 -13.84
CA LYS A 307 6.72 -30.29 -14.81
C LYS A 307 6.05 -31.65 -14.77
N LYS A 308 5.48 -32.06 -13.63
CA LYS A 308 4.81 -33.37 -13.46
C LYS A 308 3.36 -33.41 -13.98
N GLY A 309 2.79 -32.30 -14.43
CA GLY A 309 1.47 -32.29 -15.06
C GLY A 309 0.29 -32.29 -14.09
N LYS A 310 0.38 -31.53 -12.99
CA LYS A 310 -0.77 -31.17 -12.11
C LYS A 310 -1.63 -32.36 -11.64
N PRO A 311 -1.13 -33.25 -10.77
CA PRO A 311 -1.97 -34.25 -10.15
C PRO A 311 -2.99 -33.58 -9.21
N ALA A 312 -4.25 -33.49 -9.65
CA ALA A 312 -5.38 -32.91 -8.91
C ALA A 312 -5.69 -33.58 -7.55
N LYS A 313 -4.88 -34.55 -7.10
CA LYS A 313 -5.07 -35.34 -5.87
C LYS A 313 -3.81 -35.39 -4.98
N PHE A 314 -2.86 -34.46 -5.09
CA PHE A 314 -1.64 -34.56 -4.27
C PHE A 314 -1.90 -34.39 -2.75
N CYS A 315 -2.78 -33.46 -2.37
CA CYS A 315 -3.11 -33.22 -0.96
C CYS A 315 -4.11 -34.24 -0.36
N GLY A 316 -4.81 -35.04 -1.18
CA GLY A 316 -5.73 -36.07 -0.70
C GLY A 316 -5.08 -37.41 -0.34
N VAL A 317 -3.85 -37.65 -0.80
CA VAL A 317 -3.14 -38.93 -0.59
C VAL A 317 -2.28 -38.92 0.68
N LEU A 318 -2.03 -37.75 1.28
CA LEU A 318 -1.28 -37.62 2.54
C LEU A 318 -2.15 -37.75 3.82
N GLN A 319 -3.47 -37.93 3.69
CA GLN A 319 -4.37 -38.27 4.82
C GLN A 319 -4.48 -39.79 5.07
N ILE A 320 -3.41 -40.56 4.87
CA ILE A 320 -3.38 -41.98 5.21
C ILE A 320 -2.02 -42.33 5.82
N HIS A 321 -1.85 -42.07 7.12
CA HIS A 321 -1.65 -43.07 8.18
C HIS A 321 -1.33 -42.42 9.52
#